data_AF-S9RAL3-F1
#
_entry.id   AF-S9RAL3-F1
#
_cell.length_a   1.000
_cell.length_b   1.000
_cell.length_c   1.000
_cell.angle_alpha   90.00
_cell.angle_beta   90.00
_cell.angle_gamma   90.00
#
_symmetry.space_group_name_H-M   'P 1'
#
loop_
_entity.id
_entity.type
_entity.pdbx_description
1 polymer ?
#
loop_
_entity_poly.entity_id
_entity_poly.type
_entity_poly.pdbx_seq_one_letter_code
_entity_poly.pdbx_strand_id
1 'polypeptide(L)'
;MLFRSFQSLLPGARWGGLLNSFSMKRAQFLPSLQGPNGVGNGLLRSSFPTFEGTGVQQQVRWKTMGNEYQPSNRKRKRKFGFLARIRSASGRKILRNRRKKGRMYLTH
;
A
#
# COMPACT_ATOMS: atom_id res chain seq x y z
N MET A 1 55.32 19.85 10.66
CA MET A 1 54.63 19.13 11.75
C MET A 1 53.16 19.03 11.37
N LEU A 2 52.47 17.90 11.25
CA LEU A 2 52.75 16.47 11.29
C LEU A 2 51.50 15.85 10.62
N PHE A 3 51.67 15.23 9.47
CA PHE A 3 51.39 13.81 9.20
C PHE A 3 50.16 13.17 9.88
N ARG A 4 49.41 12.49 9.02
CA ARG A 4 48.35 11.51 9.27
C ARG A 4 48.75 10.42 10.27
N SER A 5 47.72 9.64 10.67
CA SER A 5 47.73 8.38 11.46
C SER A 5 47.41 8.60 12.95
N PHE A 6 46.74 7.72 13.68
CA PHE A 6 46.66 6.27 13.57
C PHE A 6 45.29 5.77 14.06
N GLN A 7 44.81 4.74 13.37
CA GLN A 7 43.71 3.86 13.73
C GLN A 7 43.97 3.17 15.09
N SER A 8 42.97 3.05 15.96
CA SER A 8 42.95 2.01 17.00
C SER A 8 41.63 1.26 16.99
N LEU A 9 41.73 -0.02 16.62
CA LEU A 9 40.72 -1.05 16.74
C LEU A 9 40.34 -1.30 18.20
N LEU A 10 39.07 -1.65 18.46
CA LEU A 10 38.71 -2.84 19.24
C LEU A 10 37.39 -3.44 18.72
N PRO A 11 37.15 -4.75 18.94
CA PRO A 11 36.41 -5.61 18.03
C PRO A 11 34.99 -5.94 18.51
N GLY A 12 34.17 -6.39 17.55
CA GLY A 12 33.16 -7.42 17.82
C GLY A 12 31.78 -6.95 18.29
N ALA A 13 30.86 -6.82 17.35
CA ALA A 13 29.46 -7.19 17.58
C ALA A 13 28.85 -7.63 16.25
N ARG A 14 28.82 -8.95 16.06
CA ARG A 14 28.26 -9.65 14.92
C ARG A 14 26.74 -9.64 15.10
N TRP A 15 26.04 -8.65 14.53
CA TRP A 15 24.58 -8.71 14.47
C TRP A 15 24.17 -9.62 13.31
N GLY A 16 24.03 -10.90 13.65
CA GLY A 16 23.50 -11.93 12.78
C GLY A 16 22.12 -11.54 12.25
N GLY A 17 21.91 -11.81 10.96
CA GLY A 17 20.64 -11.61 10.30
C GLY A 17 19.53 -12.47 10.91
N LEU A 18 18.36 -11.86 11.05
CA LEU A 18 17.09 -12.56 11.10
C LEU A 18 16.30 -12.13 9.87
N LEU A 19 16.64 -12.74 8.73
CA LEU A 19 15.73 -12.80 7.60
C LEU A 19 14.63 -13.80 7.99
N ASN A 20 13.45 -13.28 8.31
CA ASN A 20 12.24 -14.07 8.43
C ASN A 20 11.96 -14.76 7.09
N SER A 21 12.26 -16.05 7.01
CA SER A 21 11.80 -16.93 5.94
C SER A 21 10.31 -17.23 6.17
N PHE A 22 9.44 -16.44 5.55
CA PHE A 22 8.01 -16.73 5.45
C PHE A 22 7.84 -17.95 4.51
N SER A 23 7.80 -19.15 5.09
CA SER A 23 7.50 -20.40 4.37
C SER A 23 5.99 -20.56 4.26
N MET A 24 5.42 -20.26 3.09
CA MET A 24 4.04 -20.63 2.76
C MET A 24 4.02 -22.09 2.28
N LYS A 25 3.55 -23.00 3.13
CA LYS A 25 3.14 -24.35 2.69
C LYS A 25 1.81 -24.22 1.93
N ARG A 26 1.88 -24.35 0.60
CA ARG A 26 0.72 -24.50 -0.28
C ARG A 26 0.17 -25.91 -0.11
N ALA A 27 -0.98 -26.03 0.55
CA ALA A 27 -1.73 -27.28 0.61
C ALA A 27 -2.15 -27.70 -0.82
N GLN A 28 -1.89 -28.96 -1.17
CA GLN A 28 -2.40 -29.54 -2.41
C GLN A 28 -3.78 -30.16 -2.12
N PHE A 29 -4.81 -29.58 -2.72
CA PHE A 29 -6.14 -30.20 -2.79
C PHE A 29 -6.12 -31.23 -3.92
N LEU A 30 -6.36 -32.50 -3.60
CA LEU A 30 -6.63 -33.55 -4.58
C LEU A 30 -8.14 -33.59 -4.84
N PRO A 31 -8.63 -33.53 -6.10
CA PRO A 31 -10.01 -33.89 -6.40
C PRO A 31 -10.12 -35.40 -6.56
N SER A 32 -11.04 -36.02 -5.82
CA SER A 32 -11.45 -37.41 -5.99
C SER A 32 -12.20 -37.59 -7.31
N LEU A 33 -11.90 -38.68 -8.02
CA LEU A 33 -12.60 -39.14 -9.23
C LEU A 33 -13.52 -40.31 -8.90
N GLN A 34 -14.76 -40.26 -9.45
CA GLN A 34 -15.75 -41.31 -9.78
C GLN A 34 -17.15 -40.73 -9.49
N GLY A 35 -18.09 -40.47 -10.43
CA GLY A 35 -18.54 -41.19 -11.65
C GLY A 35 -19.77 -42.05 -11.31
N PRO A 36 -20.61 -42.56 -12.24
CA PRO A 36 -21.26 -42.02 -13.46
C PRO A 36 -22.82 -42.10 -13.34
N ASN A 37 -23.57 -41.61 -14.33
CA ASN A 37 -24.82 -42.21 -14.88
C ASN A 37 -25.42 -41.28 -15.95
N GLY A 38 -25.43 -41.77 -17.19
CA GLY A 38 -25.89 -41.01 -18.35
C GLY A 38 -27.40 -41.09 -18.59
N VAL A 39 -27.90 -40.12 -19.36
CA VAL A 39 -28.94 -40.26 -20.39
C VAL A 39 -28.76 -39.08 -21.34
N GLY A 40 -28.69 -39.38 -22.63
CA GLY A 40 -28.40 -38.41 -23.67
C GLY A 40 -29.56 -37.48 -24.05
N ASN A 41 -29.28 -36.71 -25.09
CA ASN A 41 -30.15 -35.86 -25.90
C ASN A 41 -30.24 -34.38 -25.49
N GLY A 42 -29.48 -33.57 -26.24
CA GLY A 42 -30.09 -32.52 -27.04
C GLY A 42 -30.24 -31.15 -26.41
N LEU A 43 -29.83 -30.16 -27.21
CA LEU A 43 -30.23 -28.76 -27.19
C LEU A 43 -29.50 -27.86 -26.17
N LEU A 44 -28.64 -27.02 -26.75
CA LEU A 44 -28.13 -25.79 -26.16
C LEU A 44 -29.31 -24.91 -25.71
N ARG A 45 -29.73 -25.02 -24.45
CA ARG A 45 -30.64 -24.06 -23.82
C ARG A 45 -29.82 -23.18 -22.89
N SER A 46 -29.49 -21.97 -23.35
CA SER A 46 -29.03 -20.88 -22.50
C SER A 46 -30.10 -20.60 -21.45
N SER A 47 -30.01 -21.30 -20.33
CA SER A 47 -30.93 -21.15 -19.21
C SER A 47 -30.36 -20.05 -18.32
N PHE A 48 -30.52 -18.79 -18.76
CA PHE A 48 -30.43 -17.67 -17.84
C PHE A 48 -31.51 -17.90 -16.76
N PRO A 49 -31.17 -17.86 -15.46
CA PRO A 49 -32.20 -17.94 -14.44
C PRO A 49 -33.10 -16.72 -14.54
N THR A 50 -34.40 -16.92 -14.80
CA THR A 50 -35.42 -15.92 -14.54
C THR A 50 -35.49 -15.75 -13.02
N PHE A 51 -34.84 -14.70 -12.51
CA PHE A 51 -34.94 -14.29 -11.12
C PHE A 51 -36.36 -13.77 -10.88
N GLU A 52 -37.23 -14.61 -10.31
CA GLU A 52 -38.50 -14.17 -9.75
C GLU A 52 -38.21 -13.25 -8.57
N GLY A 53 -38.30 -11.94 -8.84
CA GLY A 53 -37.99 -10.89 -7.90
C GLY A 53 -39.02 -10.81 -6.78
N THR A 54 -38.76 -11.51 -5.68
CA THR A 54 -39.26 -11.08 -4.37
C THR A 54 -38.49 -9.82 -4.00
N GLY A 55 -39.20 -8.70 -3.89
CA GLY A 55 -38.65 -7.37 -3.67
C GLY A 55 -37.97 -7.23 -2.30
N VAL A 56 -36.73 -7.67 -2.20
CA VAL A 56 -35.85 -7.32 -1.08
C VAL A 56 -35.28 -5.95 -1.37
N GLN A 57 -35.90 -4.91 -0.81
CA GLN A 57 -35.33 -3.56 -0.86
C GLN A 57 -34.00 -3.56 -0.12
N GLN A 58 -32.89 -3.59 -0.88
CA GLN A 58 -31.55 -3.55 -0.32
C GLN A 58 -31.28 -2.16 0.25
N GLN A 59 -30.97 -2.10 1.53
CA GLN A 59 -30.70 -0.87 2.24
C GLN A 59 -29.44 -0.19 1.67
N VAL A 60 -29.59 1.04 1.15
CA VAL A 60 -28.46 1.79 0.60
C VAL A 60 -27.59 2.32 1.75
N ARG A 61 -26.38 1.77 1.91
CA ARG A 61 -25.41 2.28 2.88
C ARG A 61 -24.67 3.48 2.28
N TRP A 62 -24.57 4.57 3.05
CA TRP A 62 -23.78 5.75 2.69
C TRP A 62 -22.27 5.43 2.65
N LYS A 63 -21.51 6.22 1.89
CA LYS A 63 -20.08 6.00 1.66
C LYS A 63 -19.29 6.14 2.95
N THR A 64 -18.59 5.08 3.39
CA THR A 64 -17.75 5.13 4.59
C THR A 64 -16.64 6.18 4.44
N MET A 65 -16.61 7.14 5.35
CA MET A 65 -15.54 8.13 5.47
C MET A 65 -14.29 7.51 6.13
N GLY A 66 -13.11 8.10 5.94
CA GLY A 66 -11.87 7.68 6.60
C GLY A 66 -10.78 7.17 5.66
N ASN A 67 -11.02 7.12 4.35
CA ASN A 67 -10.02 6.73 3.35
C ASN A 67 -9.45 7.92 2.56
N GLU A 68 -9.57 9.15 3.07
CA GLU A 68 -9.19 10.39 2.38
C GLU A 68 -7.68 10.46 2.15
N TYR A 69 -6.89 9.99 3.11
CA TYR A 69 -5.45 9.95 2.97
C TYR A 69 -4.99 8.64 2.35
N GLN A 70 -4.68 8.72 1.05
CA GLN A 70 -3.99 7.64 0.32
C GLN A 70 -2.50 8.01 0.16
N PRO A 71 -1.59 7.29 0.84
CA PRO A 71 -0.18 7.66 0.91
C PRO A 71 0.48 7.51 -0.46
N SER A 72 0.98 8.63 -1.00
CA SER A 72 1.75 8.60 -2.24
C SER A 72 2.86 9.65 -2.20
N ASN A 73 4.11 9.17 -2.20
CA ASN A 73 5.30 10.02 -2.06
C ASN A 73 5.41 11.06 -3.16
N ARG A 74 5.10 10.69 -4.42
CA ARG A 74 5.10 11.61 -5.56
C ARG A 74 4.12 12.77 -5.36
N LYS A 75 2.87 12.49 -4.96
CA LYS A 75 1.87 13.54 -4.71
C LYS A 75 2.28 14.42 -3.52
N ARG A 76 2.77 13.81 -2.43
CA ARG A 76 3.24 14.50 -1.23
C ARG A 76 4.35 15.50 -1.53
N LYS A 77 5.41 15.08 -2.24
CA LYS A 77 6.55 15.95 -2.58
C LYS A 77 6.20 17.03 -3.60
N ARG A 78 5.34 16.74 -4.60
CA ARG A 78 4.88 17.75 -5.56
C ARG A 78 4.01 18.84 -4.93
N LYS A 79 3.09 18.47 -4.03
CA LYS A 79 2.16 19.43 -3.40
C LYS A 79 2.78 20.18 -2.23
N PHE A 80 3.58 19.50 -1.41
CA PHE A 80 4.00 20.03 -0.11
C PHE A 80 5.52 20.08 0.12
N GLY A 81 6.32 19.68 -0.87
CA GLY A 81 7.78 19.73 -0.80
C GLY A 81 8.36 21.14 -0.90
N PHE A 82 9.67 21.24 -0.70
CA PHE A 82 10.40 22.52 -0.68
C PHE A 82 10.31 23.30 -1.99
N LEU A 83 10.55 22.63 -3.11
CA LEU A 83 10.51 23.25 -4.44
C LEU A 83 9.13 23.86 -4.74
N ALA A 84 8.05 23.19 -4.33
CA ALA A 84 6.69 23.70 -4.48
C ALA A 84 6.46 24.99 -3.69
N ARG A 85 7.13 25.16 -2.54
CA ARG A 85 7.03 26.38 -1.72
C ARG A 85 7.89 27.52 -2.26
N ILE A 86 9.07 27.26 -2.82
CA ILE A 86 9.92 28.34 -3.36
C ILE A 86 9.32 28.96 -4.62
N ARG A 87 8.64 28.16 -5.46
CA ARG A 87 8.13 28.60 -6.76
C ARG A 87 7.20 29.81 -6.67
N SER A 88 6.32 29.87 -5.67
CA SER A 88 5.36 30.97 -5.50
C SER A 88 5.77 31.98 -4.42
N ALA A 89 5.31 33.23 -4.53
CA ALA A 89 5.54 34.25 -3.51
C ALA A 89 4.90 33.88 -2.15
N SER A 90 3.69 33.31 -2.19
CA SER A 90 2.99 32.84 -0.99
C SER A 90 3.74 31.69 -0.31
N GLY A 91 4.29 30.74 -1.08
CA GLY A 91 5.08 29.65 -0.54
C GLY A 91 6.39 30.13 0.11
N ARG A 92 7.06 31.14 -0.47
CA ARG A 92 8.23 31.80 0.15
C ARG A 92 7.87 32.48 1.47
N LYS A 93 6.69 33.12 1.58
CA LYS A 93 6.18 33.67 2.85
C LYS A 93 5.96 32.58 3.90
N ILE A 94 5.39 31.43 3.51
CA ILE A 94 5.24 30.27 4.41
C ILE A 94 6.60 29.83 4.95
N LEU A 95 7.61 29.66 4.10
CA LEU A 95 8.95 29.26 4.53
C LEU A 95 9.55 30.27 5.52
N ARG A 96 9.44 31.58 5.24
CA ARG A 96 9.91 32.63 6.15
C ARG A 96 9.23 32.54 7.52
N ASN A 97 7.92 32.38 7.55
CA ASN A 97 7.16 32.25 8.80
C ASN A 97 7.55 30.99 9.58
N ARG A 98 7.77 29.86 8.89
CA ARG A 98 8.19 28.60 9.51
C ARG A 98 9.61 28.69 10.10
N ARG A 99 10.53 29.38 9.41
CA ARG A 99 11.88 29.69 9.93
C ARG A 99 11.81 30.61 11.13
N LYS A 100 11.03 31.69 11.07
CA LYS A 100 10.81 32.62 12.19
C LYS A 100 10.27 31.90 13.43
N LYS A 101 9.39 30.90 13.24
CA LYS A 101 8.87 30.07 14.33
C LYS A 101 9.88 29.03 14.85
N GLY A 102 11.00 28.78 14.14
CA GLY A 102 11.98 27.77 14.54
C GLY A 102 11.53 26.32 14.31
N ARG A 103 10.69 26.04 13.30
CA ARG A 103 10.29 24.65 13.00
C ARG A 103 11.50 23.87 12.49
N MET A 104 11.79 22.71 13.11
CA MET A 104 12.86 21.79 12.67
C MET A 104 12.72 21.40 11.19
N TYR A 105 11.49 21.10 10.76
CA TYR A 105 11.19 20.76 9.36
C TYR A 105 10.35 21.85 8.69
N LEU A 106 10.86 22.42 7.60
CA LEU A 106 10.15 23.48 6.87
C LEU A 106 9.11 22.92 5.88
N THR A 107 9.37 21.77 5.27
CA THR A 107 8.50 21.11 4.28
C THR A 107 8.60 19.59 4.38
N HIS A 108 7.79 18.90 3.57
CA HIS A 108 7.76 17.44 3.48
C HIS A 108 8.93 16.81 2.73
#